data_AF-X1M368-F1
#
_entry.id   AF-X1M368-F1
#
_cell.length_a   1.000
_cell.length_b   1.000
_cell.length_c   1.000
_cell.angle_alpha   90.00
_cell.angle_beta   90.00
_cell.angle_gamma   90.00
#
_symmetry.space_group_name_H-M   'P 1'
#
loop_
_entity.id
_entity.type
_entity.pdbx_description
1 polymer ?
#
loop_
_entity_poly.entity_id
_entity_poly.type
_entity_poly.pdbx_seq_one_letter_code
_entity_poly.pdbx_strand_id
1 'polypeptide(L)' 'MSLKIDLENIVEGKNDATNFAAQLMRVVFKADEANKWRLRLVYPNLVETVETYQHLGEKLDLPYGRKE' A
#
# COMPACT_ATOMS: atom_id res chain seq x y z
N MET A 1 -2.64 -6.52 10.94
CA MET A 1 -3.59 -5.87 10.01
C MET A 1 -3.28 -6.34 8.60
N SER A 2 -4.27 -6.45 7.72
CA SER A 2 -4.06 -6.78 6.30
C SER A 2 -3.94 -5.49 5.48
N LEU A 3 -3.02 -5.45 4.51
CA LEU A 3 -2.88 -4.35 3.55
C LEU A 3 -4.21 -4.05 2.82
N LYS A 4 -5.05 -5.07 2.62
CA LYS A 4 -6.35 -4.93 1.95
C LYS A 4 -7.31 -4.03 2.71
N ILE A 5 -7.41 -4.20 4.03
CA ILE A 5 -8.33 -3.42 4.88
C ILE A 5 -7.90 -1.95 4.90
N ASP A 6 -6.59 -1.70 4.97
CA ASP A 6 -6.05 -0.34 4.96
C ASP A 6 -6.24 0.33 3.58
N LEU A 7 -6.07 -0.43 2.48
CA LEU A 7 -6.39 0.05 1.14
C LEU A 7 -7.88 0.38 0.98
N GLU A 8 -8.78 -0.47 1.48
CA GLU A 8 -10.23 -0.24 1.46
C GLU A 8 -10.60 1.06 2.17
N ASN A 9 -10.06 1.28 3.37
CA ASN A 9 -10.30 2.50 4.14
C ASN A 9 -9.81 3.76 3.41
N ILE A 10 -8.63 3.69 2.77
CA ILE A 10 -8.08 4.82 2.00
C ILE A 10 -8.96 5.13 0.79
N VAL A 11 -9.37 4.11 0.03
CA VAL A 11 -10.17 4.28 -1.19
C VAL A 11 -11.59 4.77 -0.89
N GLU A 12 -12.20 4.28 0.19
CA GLU A 12 -13.55 4.67 0.61
C GLU A 12 -13.59 6.04 1.30
N GLY A 13 -12.45 6.73 1.43
CA GLY A 13 -12.37 8.03 2.11
C GLY A 13 -12.62 7.95 3.61
N LYS A 14 -12.58 6.74 4.19
CA LYS A 14 -12.68 6.51 5.64
C LYS A 14 -11.37 6.96 6.27
N ASN A 15 -11.33 8.24 6.63
CA ASN A 15 -10.13 8.95 7.06
C ASN A 15 -9.65 8.56 8.47
N ASP A 16 -10.26 7.56 9.10
CA ASP A 16 -9.93 7.10 10.45
C ASP A 16 -8.67 6.23 10.52
N ALA A 17 -8.19 5.71 9.37
CA ALA A 17 -6.97 4.92 9.31
C ALA A 17 -5.72 5.81 9.48
N THR A 18 -5.35 6.07 10.74
CA THR A 18 -4.13 6.79 11.17
C THR A 18 -2.94 5.88 11.40
N ASN A 19 -3.06 4.57 11.16
CA ASN A 19 -1.97 3.63 11.35
C ASN A 19 -0.82 3.89 10.35
N PHE A 20 0.41 3.56 10.77
CA PHE A 20 1.65 3.81 10.01
C PHE A 20 1.58 3.26 8.58
N ALA A 21 1.01 2.07 8.46
CA ALA A 21 0.77 1.34 7.25
C ALA A 21 -0.08 2.12 6.22
N ALA A 22 -1.23 2.66 6.64
CA ALA A 22 -2.11 3.45 5.80
C ALA A 22 -1.45 4.76 5.36
N GLN A 23 -0.69 5.41 6.25
CA GLN A 23 0.09 6.60 5.89
C GLN A 23 1.19 6.26 4.85
N LEU A 24 1.90 5.16 5.04
CA LEU A 24 2.92 4.68 4.10
C LEU A 24 2.31 4.32 2.73
N MET A 25 1.11 3.72 2.72
CA MET A 25 0.37 3.45 1.50
C MET A 25 0.02 4.74 0.74
N ARG A 26 -0.42 5.79 1.45
CA ARG A 26 -0.65 7.13 0.86
C ARG A 26 0.63 7.74 0.27
N VAL A 27 1.80 7.49 0.88
CA VAL A 27 3.09 7.91 0.33
C VAL A 27 3.38 7.16 -0.97
N VAL A 28 3.19 5.85 -1.01
CA VAL A 28 3.39 5.04 -2.24
C VAL A 28 2.44 5.47 -3.37
N PHE A 29 1.19 5.80 -3.06
CA PHE A 29 0.25 6.34 -4.05
C PHE A 29 0.74 7.62 -4.73
N LYS A 30 1.52 8.45 -4.03
CA LYS A 30 2.03 9.74 -4.51
C LYS A 30 3.48 9.70 -4.96
N ALA A 31 4.19 8.60 -4.74
CA ALA A 31 5.60 8.47 -5.07
C ALA A 31 5.81 8.40 -6.59
N ASP A 32 6.83 9.12 -7.07
CA ASP A 32 7.37 8.94 -8.42
C ASP A 32 8.06 7.57 -8.57
N GLU A 33 8.42 7.19 -9.80
CA GLU A 33 9.05 5.88 -10.07
C GLU A 33 10.36 5.66 -9.31
N ALA A 34 11.19 6.71 -9.17
CA ALA A 34 12.47 6.60 -8.48
C ALA A 34 12.28 6.31 -6.97
N ASN A 35 11.28 6.94 -6.36
CA ASN A 35 10.91 6.73 -4.96
C ASN A 35 10.14 5.42 -4.76
N LYS A 36 9.28 5.02 -5.70
CA LYS A 36 8.62 3.70 -5.68
C LYS A 36 9.62 2.56 -5.72
N TRP A 37 10.68 2.66 -6.53
CA TRP A 37 11.76 1.66 -6.54
C TRP A 37 12.40 1.49 -5.16
N ARG A 38 12.74 2.59 -4.49
CA ARG A 38 13.31 2.56 -3.14
C ARG A 38 12.35 1.96 -2.12
N LEU A 39 11.06 2.33 -2.19
CA LEU A 39 10.02 1.81 -1.32
C LEU A 39 9.81 0.30 -1.55
N ARG A 40 9.95 -0.19 -2.77
CA ARG A 40 9.83 -1.62 -3.10
C ARG A 40 10.91 -2.47 -2.43
N LEU A 41 12.13 -1.95 -2.26
CA LEU A 41 13.22 -2.67 -1.59
C LEU A 41 12.92 -2.96 -0.12
N VAL A 42 12.21 -2.03 0.54
CA VAL A 42 11.91 -2.08 1.98
C VAL A 42 10.52 -2.67 2.25
N TYR A 43 9.53 -2.31 1.44
CA TYR A 43 8.11 -2.66 1.59
C TYR A 43 7.53 -3.21 0.27
N PRO A 44 8.01 -4.37 -0.23
CA PRO A 44 7.64 -4.90 -1.54
C PRO A 44 6.13 -5.13 -1.67
N ASN A 45 5.51 -5.79 -0.68
CA ASN A 45 4.09 -6.12 -0.70
C ASN A 45 3.19 -4.87 -0.70
N LEU A 46 3.63 -3.80 -0.03
CA LEU A 46 2.87 -2.56 0.04
C LEU A 46 2.88 -1.83 -1.31
N VAL A 47 4.04 -1.83 -1.99
CA VAL A 47 4.16 -1.30 -3.35
C VAL A 47 3.35 -2.14 -4.33
N GLU A 48 3.45 -3.47 -4.25
CA GLU A 48 2.70 -4.40 -5.10
C GLU A 48 1.18 -4.23 -4.94
N THR A 49 0.69 -4.11 -3.71
CA THR A 49 -0.73 -3.87 -3.45
C THR A 49 -1.21 -2.55 -4.06
N VAL A 50 -0.43 -1.47 -3.94
CA VAL A 50 -0.80 -0.16 -4.51
C VAL A 50 -0.75 -0.19 -6.03
N GLU A 51 0.30 -0.76 -6.64
CA GLU A 51 0.44 -0.82 -8.09
C GLU A 51 -0.62 -1.72 -8.73
N THR A 52 -0.90 -2.88 -8.13
CA THR A 52 -1.95 -3.78 -8.61
C THR A 52 -3.31 -3.08 -8.56
N TYR A 53 -3.59 -2.34 -7.50
CA TYR A 53 -4.80 -1.54 -7.41
C TYR A 53 -4.82 -0.42 -8.46
N GLN A 54 -3.72 0.28 -8.70
CA GLN A 54 -3.64 1.35 -9.72
C GLN A 54 -3.79 0.82 -11.15
N HIS A 55 -3.29 -0.39 -11.44
CA HIS A 55 -3.31 -0.97 -12.79
C HIS A 55 -4.55 -1.78 -13.10
N LEU A 56 -5.05 -2.57 -12.14
CA LEU A 56 -6.12 -3.55 -12.35
C LEU A 56 -7.39 -3.25 -11.53
N GLY A 57 -7.31 -2.33 -10.56
CA GLY A 57 -8.40 -2.08 -9.61
C GLY A 57 -8.56 -3.18 -8.55
N GLU A 58 -7.68 -4.18 -8.54
CA GLU A 58 -7.75 -5.32 -7.63
C GLU A 58 -7.08 -5.01 -6.28
N LYS A 59 -7.68 -5.52 -5.20
CA LYS A 59 -7.18 -5.34 -3.83
C LYS A 59 -6.51 -6.63 -3.35
N LEU A 60 -5.18 -6.66 -3.38
CA LEU A 60 -4.41 -7.82 -2.93
C LEU A 60 -4.42 -7.94 -1.39
N ASP A 61 -4.59 -9.17 -0.90
CA ASP A 61 -4.54 -9.51 0.52
C ASP A 61 -3.14 -10.00 0.91
N LEU A 62 -2.18 -9.08 0.90
CA LEU A 62 -0.79 -9.35 1.26
C LEU A 62 -0.46 -8.91 2.70
N PRO A 63 0.47 -9.58 3.39
CA PRO A 63 0.94 -9.15 4.71
C PRO A 63 1.89 -7.94 4.62
N TYR A 64 1.98 -7.17 5.71
CA TYR A 64 2.83 -5.97 5.80
C TYR A 64 4.34 -6.21 5.70
N GLY A 65 4.81 -7.34 6.23
CA GLY A 65 6.23 -7.69 6.28
C GLY A 65 6.64 -8.66 5.18
N ARG A 66 7.96 -8.79 4.95
CA ARG A 66 8.50 -9.95 4.23
C ARG A 66 8.06 -11.22 4.96
N LYS A 67 7.70 -12.26 4.21
CA LYS A 67 7.71 -13.62 4.74
C LYS A 67 9.15 -13.90 5.16
N GLU A 68 9.39 -13.95 6.47
CA GLU A 68 10.50 -14.73 7.03
C GLU A 68 10.19 -16.22 6.84
#